data_AF-A0A7Z9IY58-F1
#
_entry.id   AF-A0A7Z9IY58-F1
#
_cell.length_a   1.000
_cell.length_b   1.000
_cell.length_c   1.000
_cell.angle_alpha   90.00
_cell.angle_beta   90.00
_cell.angle_gamma   90.00
#
_symmetry.space_group_name_H-M   'P 1'
#
loop_
_entity.id
_entity.type
_entity.pdbx_description
1 polymer ?
#
loop_
_entity_poly.entity_id
_entity_poly.type
_entity_poly.pdbx_seq_one_letter_code
_entity_poly.pdbx_strand_id
1 'polypeptide(L)'
;GISLATCSVAGALFVIVMPIEPSVGRLYIGQVFAIVVLGGLGSQSGTLIAAMLLGLVETMITTFFGPSWAPAVAFSALILVLAFKPTGILGRVGDTRG
;
A
#
# COMPACT_ATOMS: atom_id res chain seq x y z
N GLY A 1 -22.76 -1.06 5.94
CA GLY A 1 -23.27 -2.43 5.91
C GLY A 1 -22.47 -3.30 4.96
N ILE A 2 -22.60 -3.07 3.65
CA ILE A 2 -21.98 -3.90 2.60
C ILE A 2 -20.45 -3.99 2.65
N SER A 3 -19.75 -2.93 3.08
CA SER A 3 -18.28 -2.91 3.21
C SER A 3 -17.77 -3.83 4.33
N LEU A 4 -18.46 -3.85 5.47
CA LEU A 4 -18.11 -4.73 6.59
C LEU A 4 -18.34 -6.20 6.19
N ALA A 5 -19.47 -6.51 5.55
CA ALA A 5 -19.76 -7.86 5.08
C ALA A 5 -18.69 -8.37 4.11
N THR A 6 -18.30 -7.54 3.13
CA THR A 6 -17.25 -7.91 2.16
C THR A 6 -15.87 -8.00 2.79
N CYS A 7 -15.53 -7.09 3.71
CA CYS A 7 -14.24 -7.11 4.40
C CYS A 7 -14.08 -8.36 5.30
N SER A 8 -15.14 -8.77 6.02
CA SER A 8 -15.12 -10.00 6.84
C SER A 8 -14.95 -11.25 5.99
N VAL A 9 -15.64 -11.34 4.85
CA VAL A 9 -15.51 -12.49 3.94
C VAL A 9 -14.11 -12.54 3.32
N ALA A 10 -13.58 -11.40 2.86
CA ALA A 10 -12.23 -11.31 2.32
C ALA A 10 -11.16 -11.70 3.36
N GLY A 11 -11.29 -11.21 4.59
CA GLY A 11 -10.37 -11.54 5.69
C GLY A 11 -10.40 -13.02 6.07
N ALA A 12 -11.59 -13.63 6.17
CA ALA A 12 -11.73 -15.05 6.48
C ALA A 12 -11.08 -15.95 5.42
N LEU A 13 -11.19 -15.59 4.14
CA LEU A 13 -10.52 -16.30 3.05
C LEU A 13 -9.00 -16.08 3.05
N PHE A 14 -8.54 -14.86 3.35
CA PHE A 14 -7.12 -14.51 3.35
C PHE A 14 -6.32 -15.31 4.39
N VAL A 15 -6.90 -15.54 5.58
CA VAL A 15 -6.27 -16.33 6.67
C VAL A 15 -6.01 -17.80 6.28
N ILE A 16 -6.82 -18.37 5.39
CA ILE A 16 -6.63 -19.75 4.93
C ILE A 16 -5.43 -19.86 3.97
N VAL A 17 -5.14 -18.80 3.23
CA VAL A 17 -4.11 -18.78 2.18
C VAL A 17 -2.72 -18.48 2.74
N MET A 18 -2.60 -17.64 3.78
CA MET A 18 -1.32 -17.33 4.42
C MET A 18 -1.34 -17.63 5.93
N PRO A 19 -0.46 -18.52 6.43
CA PRO A 19 -0.32 -18.75 7.87
C PRO A 19 0.13 -17.46 8.56
N ILE A 20 -0.59 -17.10 9.64
CA ILE A 20 -0.35 -15.84 10.34
C ILE A 20 0.87 -16.00 11.24
N GLU A 21 2.00 -15.47 10.80
CA GLU A 21 3.20 -15.38 11.63
C GLU A 21 3.32 -13.96 12.21
N PRO A 22 3.66 -13.76 13.49
CA PRO A 22 3.73 -12.41 14.08
C PRO A 22 4.79 -11.49 13.44
N SER A 23 5.65 -12.04 12.58
CA SER A 23 6.66 -11.32 11.79
C SER A 23 6.07 -10.54 10.60
N VAL A 24 4.98 -11.01 9.96
CA VAL A 24 4.44 -10.38 8.72
C VAL A 24 3.80 -9.02 8.97
N GLY A 25 3.22 -8.79 10.15
CA GLY A 25 2.55 -7.52 10.45
C GLY A 25 3.49 -6.31 10.43
N ARG A 26 4.74 -6.47 10.88
CA ARG A 26 5.72 -5.37 10.90
C ARG A 26 6.13 -4.92 9.50
N LEU A 27 6.21 -5.86 8.57
CA LEU A 27 6.56 -5.62 7.17
C LEU A 27 5.40 -4.95 6.42
N TYR A 28 4.19 -5.48 6.58
CA TYR A 28 2.98 -4.95 5.97
C TYR A 28 2.68 -3.51 6.40
N ILE A 29 2.92 -3.14 7.66
CA ILE A 29 2.71 -1.78 8.14
C ILE A 29 3.55 -0.76 7.34
N GLY A 30 4.82 -1.06 7.10
CA GLY A 30 5.71 -0.18 6.34
C GLY A 30 5.26 -0.01 4.88
N GLN A 31 4.81 -1.09 4.27
CA GLN A 31 4.28 -1.10 2.90
C GLN A 31 2.97 -0.30 2.78
N VAL A 32 2.00 -0.53 3.67
CA VAL A 32 0.73 0.22 3.67
C VAL A 32 0.99 1.70 3.90
N PHE A 33 1.92 2.04 4.79
CA PHE A 33 2.33 3.43 5.01
C PHE A 33 2.91 4.05 3.72
N ALA A 34 3.84 3.36 3.05
CA ALA A 34 4.42 3.85 1.80
C ALA A 34 3.35 4.06 0.70
N ILE A 35 2.39 3.13 0.56
CA ILE A 35 1.28 3.22 -0.39
C ILE A 35 0.41 4.46 -0.12
N VAL A 36 0.05 4.70 1.14
CA VAL A 36 -0.81 5.83 1.53
C VAL A 36 -0.08 7.16 1.34
N VAL A 37 1.21 7.24 1.65
CA VAL A 37 2.00 8.45 1.42
C VAL A 37 2.20 8.71 -0.08
N LEU A 38 2.43 7.67 -0.89
CA LEU A 38 2.54 7.78 -2.35
C LEU A 38 1.23 8.25 -3.00
N GLY A 39 0.08 7.75 -2.50
CA GLY A 39 -1.24 8.15 -2.94
C GLY A 39 -1.71 9.53 -2.44
N GLY A 40 -1.23 9.94 -1.26
CA GLY A 40 -1.58 11.18 -0.57
C GLY A 40 -2.60 10.97 0.56
N LEU A 41 -2.28 11.45 1.77
CA LEU A 41 -3.04 11.24 3.02
C LEU A 41 -4.50 11.71 3.00
N GLY A 42 -4.89 12.56 2.04
CA GLY A 42 -6.25 13.10 1.91
C GLY A 42 -7.02 12.61 0.68
N SER A 43 -6.44 11.74 -0.15
CA SER A 43 -7.07 11.31 -1.41
C SER A 43 -7.29 9.80 -1.47
N GLN A 44 -8.56 9.40 -1.39
CA GLN A 44 -8.94 7.99 -1.51
C GLN A 44 -8.67 7.45 -2.92
N SER A 45 -8.89 8.25 -3.96
CA SER A 45 -8.64 7.85 -5.36
C SER A 45 -7.14 7.73 -5.66
N GLY A 46 -6.30 8.63 -5.12
CA GLY A 46 -4.84 8.56 -5.28
C GLY A 46 -4.25 7.35 -4.55
N THR A 47 -4.74 7.04 -3.36
CA THR A 47 -4.32 5.87 -2.57
C THR A 47 -4.68 4.55 -3.24
N LEU A 48 -5.85 4.44 -3.86
CA LEU A 48 -6.25 3.24 -4.60
C LEU A 48 -5.31 2.93 -5.78
N ILE A 49 -4.98 3.94 -6.58
CA ILE A 49 -4.08 3.79 -7.74
C ILE A 49 -2.67 3.43 -7.26
N ALA A 50 -2.19 4.10 -6.21
CA ALA A 50 -0.92 3.81 -5.58
C ALA A 50 -0.85 2.37 -5.07
N ALA A 51 -1.88 1.89 -4.36
CA ALA A 51 -1.94 0.54 -3.81
C ALA A 51 -1.89 -0.52 -4.90
N MET A 52 -2.59 -0.30 -6.02
CA MET A 52 -2.58 -1.21 -7.16
C MET A 52 -1.19 -1.29 -7.81
N LEU A 53 -0.55 -0.15 -8.09
CA LEU A 53 0.76 -0.12 -8.72
C LEU A 53 1.84 -0.73 -7.81
N LEU A 54 1.88 -0.32 -6.54
CA LEU A 54 2.88 -0.80 -5.61
C LEU A 54 2.70 -2.27 -5.29
N GLY A 55 1.45 -2.74 -5.11
CA GLY A 55 1.15 -4.15 -4.90
C GLY A 55 1.56 -5.02 -6.09
N LEU A 56 1.37 -4.54 -7.32
CA LEU A 56 1.80 -5.26 -8.52
C LEU A 56 3.34 -5.35 -8.60
N VAL A 57 4.02 -4.23 -8.39
CA VAL A 57 5.49 -4.16 -8.38
C VAL A 57 6.08 -5.05 -7.28
N GLU A 58 5.50 -5.02 -6.08
CA GLU A 58 5.92 -5.88 -4.98
C GLU A 58 5.71 -7.36 -5.29
N THR A 59 4.57 -7.75 -5.84
CA THR A 59 4.29 -9.15 -6.19
C THR A 59 5.31 -9.65 -7.22
N MET A 60 5.71 -8.79 -8.17
CA MET A 60 6.78 -9.11 -9.11
C MET A 60 8.14 -9.26 -8.38
N ILE A 61 8.51 -8.33 -7.52
CA ILE A 61 9.82 -8.37 -6.82
C ILE A 61 9.91 -9.57 -5.87
N THR A 62 8.85 -9.86 -5.12
CA THR A 62 8.79 -11.00 -4.18
C THR A 62 8.87 -12.35 -4.91
N THR A 63 8.30 -12.44 -6.11
CA THR A 63 8.40 -13.64 -6.97
C THR A 63 9.81 -13.87 -7.51
N PHE A 64 10.56 -12.81 -7.85
CA PHE A 64 11.90 -12.93 -8.44
C PHE A 64 13.05 -13.02 -7.41
N PHE A 65 12.95 -12.31 -6.28
CA PHE A 65 14.06 -12.18 -5.30
C PHE A 65 13.78 -12.84 -3.94
N GLY A 66 12.56 -13.31 -3.70
CA GLY A 66 12.14 -13.96 -2.46
C GLY A 66 11.58 -12.99 -1.40
N PRO A 67 10.79 -13.50 -0.43
CA PRO A 67 10.04 -12.68 0.52
C PRO A 67 10.91 -11.91 1.53
N SER A 68 12.21 -12.21 1.63
CA SER A 68 13.18 -11.47 2.46
C SER A 68 13.41 -10.03 1.97
N TRP A 69 13.01 -9.70 0.74
CA TRP A 69 13.14 -8.36 0.14
C TRP A 69 11.95 -7.43 0.42
N ALA A 70 10.88 -7.93 1.05
CA ALA A 70 9.73 -7.11 1.46
C ALA A 70 10.10 -5.79 2.20
N PRO A 71 11.04 -5.76 3.17
CA PRO A 71 11.43 -4.51 3.83
C PRO A 71 12.23 -3.59 2.90
N ALA A 72 13.01 -4.14 1.97
CA ALA A 72 13.76 -3.38 0.98
C ALA A 72 12.80 -2.67 0.00
N VAL A 73 11.68 -3.32 -0.36
CA VAL A 73 10.62 -2.71 -1.18
C VAL A 73 9.98 -1.53 -0.44
N ALA A 74 9.59 -1.69 0.82
CA ALA A 74 9.01 -0.61 1.63
C ALA A 74 9.97 0.60 1.76
N PHE A 75 11.26 0.36 2.01
CA PHE A 75 12.28 1.41 2.06
C PHE A 75 12.50 2.07 0.69
N SER A 76 12.58 1.27 -0.37
CA SER A 76 12.72 1.78 -1.74
C SER A 76 11.52 2.60 -2.17
N ALA A 77 10.31 2.24 -1.72
CA ALA A 77 9.08 2.98 -1.96
C ALA A 77 9.09 4.32 -1.22
N LEU A 78 9.55 4.38 0.04
CA LEU A 78 9.77 5.63 0.76
C LEU A 78 10.77 6.55 0.04
N ILE A 79 11.87 6.00 -0.46
CA ILE A 79 12.87 6.74 -1.23
C ILE A 79 12.28 7.23 -2.57
N LEU A 80 11.53 6.38 -3.28
CA LEU A 80 10.82 6.73 -4.51
C LEU A 80 9.78 7.83 -4.29
N VAL A 81 9.03 7.78 -3.18
CA VAL A 81 8.05 8.81 -2.79
C VAL A 81 8.74 10.15 -2.56
N LEU A 82 9.84 10.15 -1.81
CA LEU A 82 10.64 11.35 -1.57
C LEU A 82 11.27 11.88 -2.87
N ALA A 83 11.70 10.99 -3.77
CA ALA A 83 12.33 11.35 -5.04
C ALA A 83 11.33 11.88 -6.10
N PHE A 84 10.12 11.33 -6.19
CA PHE A 84 9.19 11.66 -7.27
C PHE A 84 8.25 12.82 -6.95
N LYS A 85 7.80 13.01 -5.71
CA LYS A 85 7.14 14.23 -5.22
C LYS A 85 6.65 14.01 -3.77
N PRO A 86 7.11 14.81 -2.79
CA PRO A 86 6.63 14.74 -1.40
C PRO A 86 5.16 15.22 -1.21
N THR A 87 4.39 15.38 -2.29
CA THR A 87 3.00 15.87 -2.30
C THR A 87 1.97 14.93 -2.92
N GLY A 88 2.34 13.68 -3.26
CA GLY A 88 1.41 12.68 -3.80
C GLY A 88 0.81 13.05 -5.17
N ILE A 89 0.23 12.06 -5.85
CA ILE A 89 -0.29 12.20 -7.22
C ILE A 89 -1.50 13.16 -7.30
N LEU A 90 -2.11 13.49 -6.16
CA LEU A 90 -3.27 14.39 -6.03
C LEU A 90 -2.96 15.69 -5.29
N GLY A 91 -1.76 16.24 -5.45
CA GLY A 91 -1.45 17.64 -5.11
C GLY A 91 -2.09 18.67 -6.05
N ARG A 92 -3.39 18.55 -6.35
CA ARG A 92 -4.22 19.70 -6.74
C ARG A 92 -4.98 20.09 -5.48
N VAL A 93 -4.59 21.17 -4.81
CA VAL A 93 -5.27 22.47 -4.97
C VAL A 93 -6.75 22.24 -5.21
N GLY A 94 -7.47 22.11 -4.11
CA GLY A 94 -8.91 22.16 -4.01
C GLY A 94 -9.35 23.00 -2.81
N ASP A 95 -8.55 24.00 -2.42
CA ASP A 95 -9.13 25.24 -1.95
C ASP A 95 -9.27 26.15 -3.16
N THR A 96 -10.51 26.32 -3.61
CA THR A 96 -11.11 27.55 -4.15
C THR A 96 -12.41 27.15 -4.87
N ARG A 97 -13.53 27.15 -4.14
CA ARG A 97 -14.68 28.07 -4.33
C ARG A 97 -15.89 27.62 -3.47
N GLY A 98 -16.17 28.42 -2.44
CA GLY A 98 -17.52 28.75 -1.96
C GLY A 98 -18.19 27.73 -1.07
#